data_AF-A0A4Q3VVB9-F1
#
_entry.id   AF-A0A4Q3VVB9-F1
#
_cell.length_a   1.000
_cell.length_b   1.000
_cell.length_c   1.000
_cell.angle_alpha   90.00
_cell.angle_beta   90.00
_cell.angle_gamma   90.00
#
_symmetry.space_group_name_H-M   'P 1'
#
loop_
_entity.id
_entity.type
_entity.pdbx_description
1 polymer ?
#
loop_
_entity_poly.entity_id
_entity_poly.type
_entity_poly.pdbx_seq_one_letter_code
_entity_poly.pdbx_strand_id
1 'polypeptide(L)'
;MNTRSLLALAFGCAISTANAAIYSQAPDIGGDGGPYSYSDQMIADRFSLPSASSFDAVSWWGSYFFEGDPYEIGSTASFDITVYGDNAGLPGAALYSTSVDGRISAKAGSSDVSDTVYRFEGAVSAPVLNAGTPYWLSITESAFSGFRWHTSTQGGNYSAVNQGGGWVVETDRANMAFELASTEAVPEPATLAALTLGGLALLRRRRRA
;
A
#
# COMPACT_ATOMS: atom_id res chain seq x y z
N MET A 1 -48.13 -7.27 43.44
CA MET A 1 -47.99 -6.53 42.17
C MET A 1 -46.52 -6.53 41.81
N ASN A 2 -46.16 -7.32 40.79
CA ASN A 2 -44.78 -7.56 40.37
C ASN A 2 -44.50 -6.78 39.08
N THR A 3 -43.57 -5.83 39.10
CA THR A 3 -43.04 -5.18 37.90
C THR A 3 -41.53 -5.43 37.85
N ARG A 4 -41.13 -6.38 37.00
CA ARG A 4 -39.72 -6.64 36.67
C ARG A 4 -39.35 -5.79 35.46
N SER A 5 -38.60 -4.72 35.69
CA SER A 5 -37.97 -3.93 34.64
C SER A 5 -36.75 -4.67 34.09
N LEU A 6 -36.78 -5.00 32.80
CA LEU A 6 -35.63 -5.47 32.03
C LEU A 6 -34.97 -4.24 31.38
N LEU A 7 -33.80 -3.85 31.90
CA LEU A 7 -32.93 -2.86 31.26
C LEU A 7 -32.12 -3.59 30.17
N ALA A 8 -32.43 -3.32 28.90
CA ALA A 8 -31.60 -3.76 27.77
C ALA A 8 -30.44 -2.77 27.60
N LEU A 9 -29.23 -3.23 27.89
CA LEU A 9 -28.01 -2.47 27.68
C LEU A 9 -27.58 -2.64 26.21
N ALA A 10 -27.79 -1.62 25.38
CA ALA A 10 -27.29 -1.59 24.02
C ALA A 10 -25.84 -1.10 24.03
N PHE A 11 -24.88 -2.00 23.82
CA PHE A 11 -23.49 -1.62 23.52
C PHE A 11 -23.41 -1.17 22.07
N GLY A 12 -23.39 0.14 21.84
CA GLY A 12 -22.97 0.71 20.56
C GLY A 12 -21.44 0.63 20.47
N CYS A 13 -20.93 -0.32 19.67
CA CYS A 13 -19.52 -0.36 19.33
C CYS A 13 -19.27 0.71 18.26
N ALA A 14 -18.63 1.82 18.63
CA ALA A 14 -18.12 2.76 17.65
C ALA A 14 -16.89 2.13 16.99
N ILE A 15 -17.04 1.68 15.74
CA ILE A 15 -15.93 1.17 14.95
C ILE A 15 -15.18 2.40 14.44
N SER A 16 -14.00 2.68 14.98
CA SER A 16 -13.05 3.55 14.30
C SER A 16 -12.53 2.80 13.08
N THR A 17 -12.91 3.22 11.88
CA THR A 17 -12.37 2.68 10.63
C THR A 17 -10.93 3.15 10.49
N ALA A 18 -9.98 2.32 10.92
CA ALA A 18 -8.60 2.45 10.48
C ALA A 18 -8.52 2.02 9.01
N ASN A 19 -7.71 2.71 8.20
CA ASN A 19 -7.41 2.28 6.84
C ASN A 19 -6.75 0.90 6.90
N ALA A 20 -7.43 -0.11 6.37
CA ALA A 20 -6.90 -1.45 6.29
C ALA A 20 -6.05 -1.55 5.02
N ALA A 21 -4.82 -2.03 5.15
CA ALA A 21 -4.01 -2.37 3.99
C ALA A 21 -4.70 -3.51 3.22
N ILE A 22 -5.02 -3.25 1.95
CA ILE A 22 -5.55 -4.25 1.01
C ILE A 22 -4.43 -4.91 0.21
N TYR A 23 -3.24 -4.31 0.24
CA TYR A 23 -1.99 -4.81 -0.32
C TYR A 23 -0.81 -4.26 0.47
N SER A 24 0.22 -5.08 0.68
CA SER A 24 1.46 -4.63 1.35
C SER A 24 2.67 -5.42 0.82
N GLN A 25 3.73 -4.67 0.53
CA GLN A 25 5.09 -5.13 0.28
C GLN A 25 6.02 -4.34 1.20
N ALA A 26 6.44 -4.93 2.32
CA ALA A 26 7.23 -4.22 3.32
C ALA A 26 8.64 -3.86 2.80
N PRO A 27 9.23 -2.73 3.21
CA PRO A 27 10.54 -2.31 2.75
C PRO A 27 11.66 -3.21 3.27
N ASP A 28 12.65 -3.46 2.42
CA ASP A 28 13.92 -4.08 2.79
C ASP A 28 14.90 -3.03 3.32
N ILE A 29 14.76 -2.59 4.57
CA ILE A 29 15.52 -1.44 5.10
C ILE A 29 17.06 -1.62 5.01
N GLY A 30 17.56 -2.86 5.01
CA GLY A 30 18.98 -3.17 4.81
C GLY A 30 19.39 -3.33 3.34
N GLY A 31 18.56 -2.87 2.39
CA GLY A 31 18.86 -2.93 0.98
C GLY A 31 19.72 -1.76 0.49
N ASP A 32 20.05 -1.76 -0.79
CA ASP A 32 20.87 -0.73 -1.44
C ASP A 32 20.12 0.60 -1.72
N GLY A 33 18.86 0.71 -1.29
CA GLY A 33 17.98 1.86 -1.50
C GLY A 33 17.10 1.78 -2.74
N GLY A 34 17.32 0.80 -3.62
CA GLY A 34 16.52 0.56 -4.82
C GLY A 34 16.83 1.46 -6.02
N PRO A 35 16.05 1.31 -7.12
CA PRO A 35 16.28 2.04 -8.35
C PRO A 35 15.76 3.47 -8.24
N TYR A 36 16.32 4.37 -9.06
CA TYR A 36 15.79 5.72 -9.18
C TYR A 36 14.41 5.72 -9.82
N SER A 37 13.50 6.56 -9.30
CA SER A 37 12.18 6.77 -9.89
C SER A 37 11.82 8.27 -9.92
N TYR A 38 12.26 8.96 -10.96
CA TYR A 38 12.04 10.40 -11.17
C TYR A 38 11.73 10.69 -12.65
N SER A 39 11.55 11.96 -13.04
CA SER A 39 11.08 12.38 -14.38
C SER A 39 11.72 11.65 -15.59
N ASP A 40 13.01 11.34 -15.55
CA ASP A 40 13.71 10.71 -16.68
C ASP A 40 13.80 9.17 -16.59
N GLN A 41 13.44 8.60 -15.44
CA GLN A 41 13.43 7.16 -15.21
C GLN A 41 12.25 6.78 -14.33
N MET A 42 11.27 6.11 -14.92
CA MET A 42 10.12 5.59 -14.19
C MET A 42 10.35 4.13 -13.83
N ILE A 43 10.00 3.77 -12.59
CA ILE A 43 9.94 2.38 -12.14
C ILE A 43 8.48 2.01 -11.91
N ALA A 44 8.11 0.80 -12.31
CA ALA A 44 6.82 0.22 -12.01
C ALA A 44 7.01 -1.17 -11.40
N ASP A 45 6.22 -1.47 -10.37
CA ASP A 45 6.19 -2.78 -9.74
C ASP A 45 4.85 -3.48 -9.94
N ARG A 46 4.91 -4.79 -10.11
CA ARG A 46 3.74 -5.60 -10.43
C ARG A 46 3.02 -6.03 -9.16
N PHE A 47 1.70 -5.89 -9.15
CA PHE A 47 0.86 -6.35 -8.05
C PHE A 47 -0.47 -6.93 -8.52
N SER A 48 -1.16 -7.61 -7.61
CA SER A 48 -2.54 -8.05 -7.79
C SER A 48 -3.27 -8.03 -6.46
N LEU A 49 -4.51 -7.54 -6.46
CA LEU A 49 -5.30 -7.52 -5.23
C LEU A 49 -5.95 -8.90 -4.97
N PRO A 50 -6.07 -9.32 -3.70
CA PRO A 50 -6.74 -10.57 -3.35
C PRO A 50 -8.28 -10.49 -3.53
N SER A 51 -8.83 -9.27 -3.52
CA SER A 51 -10.25 -8.97 -3.71
C SER A 51 -10.42 -7.75 -4.59
N ALA A 52 -11.54 -7.67 -5.31
CA ALA A 52 -11.85 -6.50 -6.12
C ALA A 52 -12.10 -5.31 -5.21
N SER A 53 -11.27 -4.28 -5.31
CA SER A 53 -11.24 -3.17 -4.35
C SER A 53 -10.72 -1.91 -5.04
N SER A 54 -11.18 -0.74 -4.60
CA SER A 54 -10.49 0.54 -4.79
C SER A 54 -9.55 0.80 -3.61
N PHE A 55 -8.64 1.77 -3.76
CA PHE A 55 -7.81 2.28 -2.67
C PHE A 55 -7.81 3.81 -2.69
N ASP A 56 -7.74 4.39 -1.49
CA ASP A 56 -7.75 5.83 -1.27
C ASP A 56 -6.49 6.35 -0.58
N ALA A 57 -5.60 5.43 -0.20
CA ALA A 57 -4.30 5.75 0.35
C ALA A 57 -3.23 4.82 -0.23
N VAL A 58 -2.07 5.41 -0.47
CA VAL A 58 -0.85 4.70 -0.84
C VAL A 58 0.27 5.14 0.08
N SER A 59 1.03 4.17 0.58
CA SER A 59 2.27 4.41 1.31
C SER A 59 3.41 3.79 0.56
N TRP A 60 4.56 4.44 0.54
CA TRP A 60 5.76 3.92 -0.12
C TRP A 60 7.00 4.34 0.64
N TRP A 61 8.12 3.67 0.33
CA TRP A 61 9.39 3.94 0.96
C TRP A 61 10.41 4.38 -0.06
N GLY A 62 11.26 5.31 0.32
CA GLY A 62 12.33 5.76 -0.56
C GLY A 62 13.35 6.59 0.16
N SER A 63 14.40 6.94 -0.58
CA SER A 63 15.52 7.74 -0.10
C SER A 63 15.94 8.72 -1.20
N TYR A 64 16.75 9.70 -0.84
CA TYR A 64 17.36 10.64 -1.77
C TYR A 64 18.87 10.44 -1.76
N PHE A 65 19.43 10.17 -2.94
CA PHE A 65 20.87 9.97 -3.11
C PHE A 65 21.50 11.23 -3.71
N PHE A 66 22.75 11.51 -3.33
CA PHE A 66 23.59 12.64 -3.76
C PHE A 66 23.23 14.06 -3.31
N GLU A 67 21.97 14.40 -3.02
CA GLU A 67 21.58 15.79 -2.71
C GLU A 67 21.68 16.17 -1.22
N GLY A 68 22.12 15.24 -0.38
CA GLY A 68 21.87 15.33 1.06
C GLY A 68 20.40 15.03 1.37
N ASP A 69 20.06 14.98 2.64
CA ASP A 69 18.69 14.71 3.07
C ASP A 69 17.82 15.97 2.87
N PRO A 70 16.98 16.06 1.81
CA PRO A 70 16.35 17.33 1.45
C PRO A 70 15.12 17.64 2.31
N TYR A 71 14.70 16.69 3.14
CA TYR A 71 13.40 16.72 3.79
C TYR A 71 13.47 16.36 5.27
N GLU A 72 12.46 16.81 5.99
CA GLU A 72 12.24 16.44 7.39
C GLU A 72 10.87 15.79 7.57
N ILE A 73 10.70 15.04 8.65
CA ILE A 73 9.40 14.44 9.00
C ILE A 73 8.34 15.56 9.07
N GLY A 74 7.19 15.35 8.44
CA GLY A 74 6.09 16.31 8.37
C GLY A 74 6.13 17.23 7.16
N SER A 75 7.23 17.25 6.40
CA SER A 75 7.27 17.89 5.07
C SER A 75 6.59 17.02 4.00
N THR A 76 6.46 17.56 2.79
CA THR A 76 5.85 16.91 1.63
C THR A 76 6.81 16.96 0.44
N ALA A 77 6.77 15.93 -0.40
CA ALA A 77 7.40 15.90 -1.71
C ALA A 77 6.36 15.53 -2.77
N SER A 78 6.54 15.97 -4.02
CA SER A 78 5.53 15.81 -5.06
C SER A 78 5.79 14.55 -5.88
N PHE A 79 4.77 13.71 -6.03
CA PHE A 79 4.89 12.43 -6.74
C PHE A 79 3.75 12.24 -7.72
N ASP A 80 4.07 11.68 -8.87
CA ASP A 80 3.12 11.13 -9.82
C ASP A 80 2.92 9.64 -9.53
N ILE A 81 1.66 9.26 -9.32
CA ILE A 81 1.24 7.89 -9.04
C ILE A 81 0.39 7.42 -10.20
N THR A 82 0.86 6.39 -10.89
CA THR A 82 0.18 5.84 -12.06
C THR A 82 -0.02 4.34 -11.91
N VAL A 83 -1.25 3.88 -12.15
CA VAL A 83 -1.59 2.46 -12.27
C VAL A 83 -1.75 2.11 -13.73
N TYR A 84 -1.02 1.11 -14.19
CA TYR A 84 -1.12 0.57 -15.55
C TYR A 84 -1.78 -0.81 -15.52
N GLY A 85 -2.47 -1.13 -16.61
CA GLY A 85 -2.84 -2.51 -16.91
C GLY A 85 -1.60 -3.32 -17.31
N ASP A 86 -1.64 -4.63 -17.13
CA ASP A 86 -0.61 -5.52 -17.66
C ASP A 86 -0.72 -5.65 -19.19
N ASN A 87 0.43 -5.61 -19.87
CA ASN A 87 0.58 -5.89 -21.29
C ASN A 87 1.71 -6.89 -21.49
N ALA A 88 1.36 -8.17 -21.45
CA ALA A 88 2.28 -9.29 -21.61
C ALA A 88 3.43 -9.30 -20.58
N GLY A 89 3.14 -8.98 -19.32
CA GLY A 89 4.13 -8.95 -18.24
C GLY A 89 4.96 -7.67 -18.17
N LEU A 90 4.51 -6.60 -18.81
CA LEU A 90 5.07 -5.24 -18.67
C LEU A 90 3.92 -4.24 -18.48
N PRO A 91 4.17 -3.03 -17.95
CA PRO A 91 3.15 -1.99 -17.91
C PRO A 91 2.63 -1.64 -19.31
N GLY A 92 1.30 -1.60 -19.43
CA GLY A 92 0.55 -1.27 -20.65
C GLY A 92 -0.03 0.14 -20.61
N ALA A 93 -1.33 0.26 -20.93
CA ALA A 93 -2.04 1.52 -20.87
C ALA A 93 -2.24 1.98 -19.41
N ALA A 94 -2.11 3.28 -19.15
CA ALA A 94 -2.45 3.88 -17.87
C ALA A 94 -3.97 3.79 -17.65
N LEU A 95 -4.36 3.22 -16.51
CA LEU A 95 -5.75 3.08 -16.08
C LEU A 95 -6.14 4.19 -15.08
N TYR A 96 -5.15 4.70 -14.35
CA TYR A 96 -5.29 5.78 -13.37
C TYR A 96 -3.96 6.52 -13.27
N SER A 97 -4.02 7.85 -13.16
CA SER A 97 -2.84 8.69 -12.91
C SER A 97 -3.26 9.91 -12.10
N THR A 98 -2.45 10.26 -11.10
CA THR A 98 -2.64 11.48 -10.31
C THR A 98 -1.29 11.97 -9.80
N SER A 99 -1.19 13.28 -9.56
CA SER A 99 -0.12 13.85 -8.75
C SER A 99 -0.59 13.95 -7.29
N VAL A 100 0.30 13.71 -6.34
CA VAL A 100 0.05 13.84 -4.89
C VAL A 100 1.19 14.55 -4.21
N ASP A 101 0.86 15.27 -3.14
CA ASP A 101 1.85 15.72 -2.16
C ASP A 101 2.06 14.60 -1.13
N GLY A 102 3.09 13.79 -1.35
CA GLY A 102 3.48 12.69 -0.47
C GLY A 102 4.02 13.22 0.86
N ARG A 103 3.23 13.06 1.92
CA ARG A 103 3.62 13.44 3.29
C ARG A 103 4.66 12.47 3.83
N ILE A 104 5.74 13.00 4.38
CA ILE A 104 6.77 12.20 5.04
C ILE A 104 6.33 11.92 6.48
N SER A 105 5.91 10.68 6.74
CA SER A 105 5.29 10.30 8.01
C SER A 105 6.30 9.84 9.05
N ALA A 106 7.40 9.22 8.62
CA ALA A 106 8.39 8.61 9.49
C ALA A 106 9.74 8.39 8.79
N LYS A 107 10.80 8.27 9.60
CA LYS A 107 12.08 7.67 9.21
C LYS A 107 11.98 6.17 9.51
N ALA A 108 12.10 5.33 8.48
CA ALA A 108 12.00 3.88 8.59
C ALA A 108 13.33 3.22 8.95
N GLY A 109 14.45 3.93 8.75
CA GLY A 109 15.79 3.47 9.08
C GLY A 109 16.84 4.13 8.18
N SER A 110 17.97 3.46 8.03
CA SER A 110 19.02 3.83 7.08
C SER A 110 19.29 2.65 6.16
N SER A 111 19.46 2.93 4.88
CA SER A 111 19.88 1.93 3.88
C SER A 111 21.35 1.53 4.07
N ASP A 112 21.79 0.49 3.36
CA ASP A 112 23.19 0.02 3.39
C ASP A 112 24.19 1.03 2.83
N VAL A 113 23.72 2.04 2.10
CA VAL A 113 24.54 3.18 1.63
C VAL A 113 24.42 4.41 2.54
N SER A 114 23.86 4.23 3.75
CA SER A 114 23.69 5.26 4.79
C SER A 114 22.70 6.38 4.48
N ASP A 115 21.81 6.21 3.50
CA ASP A 115 20.73 7.18 3.26
C ASP A 115 19.57 6.96 4.22
N THR A 116 18.98 8.03 4.72
CA THR A 116 17.71 7.99 5.46
C THR A 116 16.61 7.41 4.58
N VAL A 117 15.97 6.34 5.03
CA VAL A 117 14.80 5.77 4.38
C VAL A 117 13.56 6.41 4.98
N TYR A 118 12.76 7.03 4.13
CA TYR A 118 11.51 7.68 4.47
C TYR A 118 10.32 6.80 4.15
N ARG A 119 9.27 6.94 4.97
CA ARG A 119 7.92 6.52 4.60
C ARG A 119 7.12 7.74 4.14
N PHE A 120 6.59 7.65 2.93
CA PHE A 120 5.71 8.63 2.33
C PHE A 120 4.27 8.12 2.34
N GLU A 121 3.32 9.04 2.47
CA GLU A 121 1.88 8.76 2.43
C GLU A 121 1.19 9.74 1.49
N GLY A 122 0.39 9.21 0.56
CA GLY A 122 -0.38 9.99 -0.41
C GLY A 122 -1.85 9.57 -0.37
N ALA A 123 -2.74 10.55 -0.36
CA ALA A 123 -4.17 10.32 -0.57
C ALA A 123 -4.46 10.25 -2.07
N VAL A 124 -5.24 9.25 -2.48
CA VAL A 124 -5.60 8.98 -3.87
C VAL A 124 -7.09 8.65 -3.97
N SER A 125 -7.59 8.50 -5.18
CA SER A 125 -8.96 8.03 -5.42
C SER A 125 -8.95 7.08 -6.62
N ALA A 126 -8.26 5.95 -6.43
CA ALA A 126 -8.06 4.99 -7.50
C ALA A 126 -9.37 4.24 -7.84
N PRO A 127 -9.57 3.86 -9.12
CA PRO A 127 -10.73 3.08 -9.51
C PRO A 127 -10.70 1.68 -8.87
N VAL A 128 -11.85 1.00 -8.90
CA VAL A 128 -11.93 -0.40 -8.49
C VAL A 128 -11.09 -1.27 -9.43
N LEU A 129 -10.14 -2.01 -8.87
CA LEU A 129 -9.32 -2.98 -9.58
C LEU A 129 -9.87 -4.39 -9.33
N ASN A 130 -9.72 -5.28 -10.32
CA ASN A 130 -10.23 -6.65 -10.23
C ASN A 130 -9.31 -7.55 -9.40
N ALA A 131 -9.91 -8.46 -8.63
CA ALA A 131 -9.16 -9.48 -7.89
C ALA A 131 -8.33 -10.35 -8.84
N GLY A 132 -7.10 -10.69 -8.44
CA GLY A 132 -6.21 -11.60 -9.17
C GLY A 132 -5.76 -11.12 -10.55
N THR A 133 -6.16 -9.91 -10.97
CA THR A 133 -5.69 -9.31 -12.22
C THR A 133 -4.35 -8.61 -11.97
N PRO A 134 -3.33 -8.84 -12.81
CA PRO A 134 -2.06 -8.15 -12.67
C PRO A 134 -2.17 -6.69 -13.10
N TYR A 135 -1.65 -5.81 -12.26
CA TYR A 135 -1.50 -4.39 -12.48
C TYR A 135 -0.07 -3.96 -12.19
N TRP A 136 0.28 -2.76 -12.62
CA TRP A 136 1.59 -2.16 -12.38
C TRP A 136 1.41 -0.81 -11.70
N LEU A 137 2.12 -0.60 -10.60
CA LEU A 137 2.15 0.67 -9.89
C LEU A 137 3.47 1.37 -10.16
N SER A 138 3.42 2.61 -10.65
CA SER A 138 4.57 3.48 -10.76
C SER A 138 4.41 4.68 -9.83
N ILE A 139 5.46 4.97 -9.07
CA ILE A 139 5.55 6.15 -8.19
C ILE A 139 6.82 6.88 -8.60
N THR A 140 6.66 8.10 -9.11
CA THR A 140 7.75 8.90 -9.67
C THR A 140 7.77 10.24 -8.98
N GLU A 141 8.91 10.64 -8.43
CA GLU A 141 9.06 11.99 -7.87
C GLU A 141 9.19 13.00 -9.03
N SER A 142 8.47 14.12 -8.94
CA SER A 142 8.35 15.10 -10.04
C SER A 142 9.15 16.40 -9.87
N ALA A 143 9.73 16.69 -8.70
CA ALA A 143 10.46 17.93 -8.41
C ALA A 143 11.99 17.78 -8.32
N PHE A 144 12.52 16.59 -8.06
CA PHE A 144 13.93 16.31 -7.75
C PHE A 144 14.46 15.06 -8.46
N SER A 145 15.65 15.20 -9.05
CA SER A 145 16.39 14.10 -9.67
C SER A 145 17.27 13.40 -8.62
N GLY A 146 16.68 12.54 -7.81
CA GLY A 146 17.45 11.83 -6.76
C GLY A 146 16.65 10.80 -5.97
N PHE A 147 15.33 10.79 -6.12
CA PHE A 147 14.48 9.83 -5.45
C PHE A 147 14.77 8.40 -5.90
N ARG A 148 15.04 7.53 -4.93
CA ARG A 148 15.15 6.09 -5.09
C ARG A 148 13.97 5.41 -4.40
N TRP A 149 13.23 4.62 -5.16
CA TRP A 149 12.12 3.84 -4.62
C TRP A 149 12.70 2.60 -3.95
N HIS A 150 12.50 2.47 -2.64
CA HIS A 150 13.07 1.39 -1.87
C HIS A 150 12.54 0.03 -2.33
N THR A 151 13.43 -0.97 -2.38
CA THR A 151 13.07 -2.36 -2.67
C THR A 151 12.36 -3.05 -1.50
N SER A 152 11.72 -4.17 -1.82
CA SER A 152 11.11 -5.12 -0.90
C SER A 152 11.70 -6.53 -1.12
N THR A 153 11.80 -7.32 -0.05
CA THR A 153 12.07 -8.76 -0.15
C THR A 153 10.83 -9.59 -0.50
N GLN A 154 9.67 -8.93 -0.64
CA GLN A 154 8.38 -9.53 -0.96
C GLN A 154 7.94 -9.09 -2.35
N GLY A 155 7.24 -9.97 -3.08
CA GLY A 155 6.71 -9.65 -4.41
C GLY A 155 7.11 -10.67 -5.48
N GLY A 156 7.21 -10.19 -6.71
CA GLY A 156 7.68 -10.95 -7.88
C GLY A 156 9.20 -11.11 -7.92
N ASN A 157 9.73 -11.31 -9.13
CA ASN A 157 11.18 -11.45 -9.37
C ASN A 157 11.74 -10.31 -10.25
N TYR A 158 10.91 -9.33 -10.61
CA TYR A 158 11.29 -8.24 -11.49
C TYR A 158 10.39 -7.02 -11.29
N SER A 159 10.95 -5.85 -11.57
CA SER A 159 10.23 -4.60 -11.79
C SER A 159 10.29 -4.25 -13.29
N ALA A 160 9.66 -3.16 -13.69
CA ALA A 160 9.79 -2.61 -15.03
C ALA A 160 10.36 -1.19 -14.95
N VAL A 161 11.28 -0.87 -15.86
CA VAL A 161 11.90 0.46 -15.97
C VAL A 161 11.60 1.07 -17.33
N ASN A 162 11.37 2.38 -17.36
CA ASN A 162 11.20 3.15 -18.59
C ASN A 162 12.03 4.44 -18.52
N GLN A 163 12.95 4.59 -19.48
CA GLN A 163 13.85 5.74 -19.64
C GLN A 163 13.55 6.50 -20.96
N GLY A 164 12.28 6.55 -21.36
CA GLY A 164 11.81 7.20 -22.59
C GLY A 164 11.72 6.29 -23.82
N GLY A 165 12.26 5.06 -23.74
CA GLY A 165 12.21 4.06 -24.81
C GLY A 165 11.06 3.04 -24.71
N GLY A 166 10.22 3.15 -23.68
CA GLY A 166 9.23 2.13 -23.31
C GLY A 166 9.69 1.26 -22.15
N TRP A 167 8.80 0.36 -21.70
CA TRP A 167 9.05 -0.49 -20.54
C TRP A 167 9.94 -1.68 -20.89
N VAL A 168 10.95 -1.92 -20.06
CA VAL A 168 11.79 -3.12 -20.08
C VAL A 168 11.85 -3.74 -18.69
N VAL A 169 12.13 -5.04 -18.64
CA VAL A 169 12.24 -5.80 -17.39
C VAL A 169 13.54 -5.43 -16.67
N GLU A 170 13.45 -5.21 -15.36
CA GLU A 170 14.58 -5.00 -14.44
C GLU A 170 14.59 -6.11 -13.39
N THR A 171 15.70 -6.83 -13.26
CA THR A 171 15.84 -7.99 -12.36
C THR A 171 16.78 -7.76 -11.20
N ASP A 172 17.69 -6.78 -11.29
CA ASP A 172 18.72 -6.56 -10.28
C ASP A 172 18.13 -5.84 -9.06
N ARG A 173 17.12 -5.00 -9.29
CA ARG A 173 16.38 -4.27 -8.25
C ARG A 173 14.88 -4.47 -8.41
N ALA A 174 14.48 -5.73 -8.27
CA ALA A 174 13.09 -6.15 -8.31
C ALA A 174 12.32 -5.72 -7.05
N ASN A 175 10.99 -5.70 -7.17
CA ASN A 175 10.02 -5.51 -6.09
C ASN A 175 10.17 -4.21 -5.31
N MET A 176 9.21 -3.31 -5.46
CA MET A 176 9.24 -2.04 -4.77
C MET A 176 8.43 -2.11 -3.48
N ALA A 177 8.82 -1.34 -2.48
CA ALA A 177 8.13 -1.29 -1.21
C ALA A 177 6.97 -0.30 -1.27
N PHE A 178 5.75 -0.81 -1.08
CA PHE A 178 4.54 0.01 -1.01
C PHE A 178 3.38 -0.72 -0.33
N GLU A 179 2.40 0.06 0.08
CA GLU A 179 1.13 -0.40 0.64
C GLU A 179 -0.02 0.35 -0.02
N LEU A 180 -1.11 -0.37 -0.27
CA LEU A 180 -2.38 0.20 -0.72
C LEU A 180 -3.39 -0.02 0.38
N ALA A 181 -4.12 1.04 0.75
CA ALA A 181 -5.13 0.95 1.78
C ALA A 181 -6.45 1.58 1.32
N SER A 182 -7.54 1.09 1.90
CA SER A 182 -8.88 1.58 1.64
C SER A 182 -9.59 1.91 2.96
N THR A 183 -10.34 3.01 2.97
CA THR A 183 -11.29 3.36 4.04
C THR A 183 -12.58 2.54 3.95
N GLU A 184 -12.86 1.90 2.81
CA GLU A 184 -14.04 1.05 2.70
C GLU A 184 -13.92 -0.10 3.70
N ALA A 185 -14.98 -0.29 4.49
CA ALA A 185 -15.03 -1.35 5.47
C ALA A 185 -14.81 -2.69 4.75
N VAL A 186 -13.60 -3.25 4.89
CA VAL A 186 -13.32 -4.63 4.47
C VAL A 186 -14.38 -5.47 5.16
N PRO A 187 -15.30 -6.14 4.43
CA PRO A 187 -16.34 -6.91 5.06
C PRO A 187 -15.68 -7.90 6.01
N GLU A 188 -15.98 -7.78 7.31
CA GLU A 188 -15.39 -8.69 8.30
C GLU A 188 -15.59 -10.11 7.78
N PRO A 189 -14.54 -10.94 7.74
CA PRO A 189 -14.66 -12.29 7.24
C PRO A 189 -15.86 -12.96 7.91
N ALA A 190 -16.78 -13.51 7.14
CA ALA A 190 -17.98 -14.17 7.67
C ALA A 190 -17.65 -15.26 8.72
N THR A 191 -16.38 -15.68 8.80
CA THR A 191 -15.80 -16.52 9.86
C THR A 191 -15.87 -15.90 11.25
N LEU A 192 -15.75 -14.58 11.44
CA LEU A 192 -15.92 -13.93 12.75
C LEU A 192 -17.38 -13.99 13.21
N ALA A 193 -18.31 -13.71 12.29
CA ALA A 193 -19.74 -13.89 12.54
C ALA A 193 -20.06 -15.38 12.83
N ALA A 194 -19.48 -16.31 12.07
CA ALA A 194 -19.66 -17.74 12.31
C ALA A 194 -19.04 -18.22 13.63
N LEU A 195 -17.87 -17.69 14.02
CA LEU A 195 -17.20 -18.03 15.27
C LEU A 195 -17.99 -17.53 16.48
N THR A 196 -18.49 -16.28 16.42
CA THR A 196 -19.33 -15.71 17.49
C THR A 196 -20.66 -16.45 17.60
N LEU A 197 -21.34 -16.71 16.49
CA LEU A 197 -22.59 -17.47 16.47
C LEU A 197 -22.39 -18.93 16.92
N GLY A 198 -21.31 -19.58 16.46
CA GLY A 198 -20.95 -20.94 16.86
C GLY A 198 -20.60 -21.05 18.35
N GLY A 199 -19.83 -20.11 18.87
CA GLY A 199 -19.50 -20.01 20.30
C GLY A 199 -20.75 -19.83 21.18
N LEU A 200 -21.65 -18.93 20.79
CA LEU A 200 -22.92 -18.71 21.49
C LEU A 200 -23.83 -19.96 21.45
N ALA A 201 -23.88 -20.68 20.32
CA ALA A 201 -24.64 -21.92 20.22
C ALA A 201 -24.09 -23.01 21.15
N LEU A 202 -22.76 -23.15 21.24
CA LEU A 202 -22.11 -24.09 22.16
C LEU A 202 -22.34 -23.73 23.63
N LEU A 203 -22.25 -22.45 23.99
CA LEU A 203 -22.55 -21.97 25.34
C LEU A 203 -24.02 -22.24 25.74
N ARG A 204 -24.96 -22.09 24.80
CA ARG A 204 -26.37 -22.40 25.04
C ARG A 204 -26.63 -23.89 25.23
N ARG A 205 -25.86 -24.76 24.54
CA ARG A 205 -25.92 -26.21 24.72
C ARG A 205 -25.39 -26.65 26.09
N ARG A 206 -24.30 -26.05 26.60
CA ARG A 206 -23.73 -26.37 27.92
C ARG A 206 -24.63 -26.00 29.11
N ARG A 207 -25.58 -25.08 28.93
CA ARG A 207 -26.54 -24.69 30.00
C ARG A 207 -27.79 -25.55 30.05
N ARG A 208 -28.00 -26.47 29.09
CA ARG A 208 -29.17 -27.36 29.03
C ARG A 208 -28.86 -28.82 29.36
N ALA A 209 -27.58 -29.19 29.46
CA ALA A 209 -27.11 -30.45 30.02
C ALA A 209 -26.79 -30.23 31.50
#